data_AF-A0A6I7RC78-F1
#
_entry.id   AF-A0A6I7RC78-F1
#
_cell.length_a   1.000
_cell.length_b   1.000
_cell.length_c   1.000
_cell.angle_alpha   90.00
_cell.angle_beta   90.00
_cell.angle_gamma   90.00
#
_symmetry.space_group_name_H-M   'P 1'
#
loop_
_entity.id
_entity.type
_entity.pdbx_description
1 polymer ?
#
loop_
_entity_poly.entity_id
_entity_poly.type
_entity_poly.pdbx_seq_one_letter_code
_entity_poly.pdbx_strand_id
1 'polypeptide(L)'
;MSALLSPYAAAVPCALTPRLVRRSALPDAACWSSSEFSASTAYITLSPELVCVLADHTGRPASHQRIGAMGRSVTGAWNAAARGVINEAVSDGQVELWVRDATAAFGADVPRGLQLRDDRMIPTTWLTHPKLFTVLDSHFTQVLRPRFGLTYLTRDYRELFVFDALPSSFARRFASACVMRYSVGFPLVERSDHPAAC
;
A
#
# COMPACT_ATOMS: atom_id res chain seq x y z
N MET A 1 7.71 20.73 51.13
CA MET A 1 6.64 20.67 50.12
C MET A 1 7.18 19.90 48.93
N SER A 2 6.93 18.59 48.91
CA SER A 2 7.44 17.68 47.87
C SER A 2 6.65 17.84 46.59
N ALA A 3 7.31 18.31 45.53
CA ALA A 3 6.80 18.16 44.17
C ALA A 3 7.09 16.72 43.71
N LEU A 4 6.03 15.95 43.49
CA LEU A 4 6.10 14.66 42.82
C LEU A 4 6.49 14.93 41.36
N LEU A 5 7.77 14.71 41.05
CA LEU A 5 8.24 14.50 39.69
C LEU A 5 7.60 13.21 39.18
N SER A 6 6.63 13.34 38.28
CA SER A 6 6.17 12.23 37.46
C SER A 6 7.21 12.00 36.36
N PRO A 7 7.95 10.88 36.34
CA PRO A 7 8.90 10.60 35.29
C PRO A 7 8.17 9.89 34.15
N TYR A 8 8.41 10.36 32.92
CA TYR A 8 8.34 9.52 31.73
C TYR A 8 6.93 9.13 31.23
N ALA A 9 6.28 10.08 30.56
CA ALA A 9 5.55 9.74 29.33
C ALA A 9 6.25 10.45 28.17
N ALA A 10 7.41 9.94 27.76
CA ALA A 10 7.94 10.28 26.45
C ALA A 10 6.83 9.96 25.44
N ALA A 11 6.36 10.98 24.71
CA ALA A 11 5.39 10.80 23.65
C ALA A 11 5.96 9.78 22.66
N VAL A 12 5.33 8.63 22.52
CA VAL A 12 5.69 7.69 21.44
C VAL A 12 4.77 8.04 20.28
N PRO A 13 5.22 8.79 19.25
CA PRO A 13 4.52 8.78 17.99
C PRO A 13 4.77 7.41 17.38
N CYS A 14 4.01 6.39 17.76
CA CYS A 14 3.97 5.16 16.99
C CYS A 14 3.10 5.46 15.77
N ALA A 15 3.65 6.27 14.84
CA ALA A 15 3.04 6.47 13.54
C ALA A 15 2.99 5.10 12.86
N LEU A 16 1.78 4.57 12.71
CA LEU A 16 1.58 3.33 11.99
C LEU A 16 1.62 3.63 10.51
N THR A 17 2.45 2.92 9.76
CA THR A 17 2.58 3.05 8.31
C THR A 17 1.69 2.01 7.62
N PRO A 18 0.91 2.38 6.61
CA PRO A 18 0.08 1.42 5.90
C PRO A 18 0.92 0.61 4.92
N ARG A 19 0.66 -0.70 4.87
CA ARG A 19 1.34 -1.66 4.00
C ARG A 19 0.35 -2.48 3.22
N LEU A 20 0.61 -2.62 1.92
CA LEU A 20 -0.14 -3.49 1.03
C LEU A 20 0.30 -4.94 1.22
N VAL A 21 -0.64 -5.85 1.40
CA VAL A 21 -0.35 -7.29 1.59
C VAL A 21 -1.38 -8.13 0.83
N ARG A 22 -1.00 -9.32 0.35
CA ARG A 22 -1.99 -10.32 -0.09
C ARG A 22 -2.79 -10.81 1.10
N ARG A 23 -4.10 -10.93 0.92
CA ARG A 23 -5.00 -11.49 1.92
C ARG A 23 -4.60 -12.89 2.35
N SER A 24 -4.14 -13.73 1.42
CA SER A 24 -3.70 -15.11 1.70
C SER A 24 -2.42 -15.22 2.52
N ALA A 25 -1.67 -14.13 2.68
CA ALA A 25 -0.46 -14.11 3.50
C ALA A 25 -0.74 -13.73 4.97
N LEU A 26 -1.98 -13.37 5.30
CA LEU A 26 -2.38 -13.15 6.69
C LEU A 26 -2.56 -14.50 7.40
N PRO A 27 -2.09 -14.65 8.65
CA PRO A 27 -2.35 -15.84 9.44
C PRO A 27 -3.87 -16.03 9.62
N ASP A 28 -4.32 -17.29 9.55
CA ASP A 28 -5.72 -17.68 9.35
C ASP A 28 -6.71 -16.89 10.21
N ALA A 29 -7.60 -16.17 9.54
CA ALA A 29 -8.77 -15.51 10.12
C ALA A 29 -9.84 -16.50 10.63
N ALA A 30 -9.51 -17.80 10.79
CA ALA A 30 -10.46 -18.87 11.12
C ALA A 30 -10.60 -19.13 12.64
N CYS A 31 -9.75 -18.56 13.50
CA CYS A 31 -9.89 -18.71 14.96
C CYS A 31 -10.71 -17.56 15.56
N TRP A 32 -12.04 -17.62 15.41
CA TRP A 32 -12.97 -16.65 16.01
C TRP A 32 -13.35 -16.99 17.46
N SER A 33 -12.78 -18.05 18.07
CA SER A 33 -13.23 -18.58 19.37
C SER A 33 -12.18 -18.62 20.49
N SER A 34 -10.98 -18.05 20.32
CA SER A 34 -9.98 -17.97 21.38
C SER A 34 -9.73 -16.52 21.81
N SER A 35 -9.16 -16.34 23.01
CA SER A 35 -8.65 -15.06 23.54
C SER A 35 -7.62 -14.35 22.62
N GLU A 36 -7.31 -14.94 21.47
CA GLU A 36 -6.36 -14.50 20.45
C GLU A 36 -6.95 -13.47 19.48
N PHE A 37 -8.27 -13.19 19.50
CA PHE A 37 -8.86 -12.08 18.74
C PHE A 37 -8.17 -10.74 19.02
N SER A 38 -7.73 -10.54 20.27
CA SER A 38 -7.00 -9.35 20.73
C SER A 38 -5.58 -9.27 20.13
N ALA A 39 -4.97 -10.42 19.81
CA ALA A 39 -3.63 -10.54 19.24
C ALA A 39 -3.63 -10.60 17.70
N SER A 40 -4.78 -10.80 17.06
CA SER A 40 -4.90 -10.88 15.60
C SER A 40 -4.54 -9.56 14.90
N THR A 41 -3.82 -9.67 13.78
CA THR A 41 -3.39 -8.54 12.95
C THR A 41 -4.60 -7.77 12.44
N ALA A 42 -4.65 -6.47 12.72
CA ALA A 42 -5.69 -5.61 12.19
C ALA A 42 -5.43 -5.28 10.72
N TYR A 43 -6.48 -5.38 9.91
CA TYR A 43 -6.40 -5.07 8.49
C TYR A 43 -7.66 -4.35 7.98
N ILE A 44 -7.51 -3.67 6.85
CA ILE A 44 -8.60 -3.11 6.04
C ILE A 44 -8.61 -3.83 4.71
N THR A 45 -9.76 -4.37 4.31
CA THR A 45 -9.94 -4.96 2.97
C THR A 45 -9.88 -3.85 1.92
N LEU A 46 -9.02 -4.01 0.91
CA LEU A 46 -8.91 -3.09 -0.23
C LEU A 46 -9.60 -3.66 -1.47
N SER A 47 -9.39 -4.95 -1.71
CA SER A 47 -10.04 -5.73 -2.77
C SER A 47 -10.07 -7.20 -2.35
N PRO A 48 -10.68 -8.12 -3.13
CA PRO A 48 -10.78 -9.53 -2.72
C PRO A 48 -9.45 -10.17 -2.34
N GLU A 49 -8.36 -9.77 -3.01
CA GLU A 49 -7.02 -10.35 -2.85
C GLU A 49 -6.08 -9.47 -2.01
N LEU A 50 -6.40 -8.20 -1.80
CA LEU A 50 -5.50 -7.22 -1.17
C LEU A 50 -6.09 -6.62 0.09
N VAL A 51 -5.23 -6.46 1.08
CA VAL A 51 -5.53 -5.82 2.36
C VAL A 51 -4.47 -4.77 2.67
N CYS A 52 -4.86 -3.77 3.44
CA CYS A 52 -3.95 -2.84 4.11
C CYS A 52 -3.76 -3.31 5.55
N VAL A 53 -2.51 -3.54 5.96
CA VAL A 53 -2.15 -3.68 7.38
C VAL A 53 -1.44 -2.40 7.84
N LEU A 54 -1.57 -2.09 9.12
CA LEU A 54 -0.88 -0.97 9.74
C LEU A 54 0.33 -1.51 10.49
N ALA A 55 1.53 -1.09 10.13
CA ALA A 55 2.76 -1.58 10.73
C ALA A 55 3.46 -0.49 11.56
N ASP A 56 4.15 -0.88 12.63
CA ASP A 56 5.02 0.04 13.35
C ASP A 56 6.33 0.33 12.60
N HIS A 57 7.18 1.17 13.19
CA HIS A 57 8.49 1.53 12.64
C HIS A 57 9.45 0.34 12.46
N THR A 58 9.25 -0.76 13.18
CA THR A 58 10.02 -2.01 13.00
C THR A 58 9.45 -2.87 11.86
N GLY A 59 8.29 -2.48 11.32
CA GLY A 59 7.57 -3.18 10.28
C GLY A 59 6.67 -4.30 10.78
N ARG A 60 6.43 -4.39 12.08
CA ARG A 60 5.52 -5.38 12.67
C ARG A 60 4.07 -4.93 12.49
N PRO A 61 3.18 -5.77 11.95
CA PRO A 61 1.76 -5.46 11.86
C PRO A 61 1.14 -5.25 13.25
N ALA A 62 0.33 -4.21 13.39
CA ALA A 62 -0.39 -3.89 14.61
C ALA A 62 -1.63 -4.79 14.74
N SER A 63 -1.86 -5.31 15.95
CA SER A 63 -3.10 -6.01 16.28
C SER A 63 -4.25 -5.03 16.55
N HIS A 64 -5.48 -5.55 16.58
CA HIS A 64 -6.66 -4.78 16.99
C HIS A 64 -6.49 -4.17 18.39
N GLN A 65 -5.93 -4.93 19.33
CA GLN A 65 -5.64 -4.44 20.69
C GLN A 65 -4.62 -3.31 20.68
N ARG A 66 -3.57 -3.42 19.88
CA ARG A 66 -2.53 -2.39 19.80
C ARG A 66 -3.09 -1.08 19.28
N ILE A 67 -3.96 -1.14 18.27
CA ILE A 67 -4.67 0.04 17.75
C ILE A 67 -5.66 0.61 18.78
N GLY A 68 -6.41 -0.26 19.46
CA GLY A 68 -7.35 0.15 20.51
C GLY A 68 -6.66 0.81 21.71
N ALA A 69 -5.49 0.31 22.11
CA ALA A 69 -4.66 0.89 23.16
C ALA A 69 -4.13 2.29 22.79
N MET A 70 -4.08 2.65 21.50
CA MET A 70 -3.80 4.01 21.03
C MET A 70 -5.05 4.91 21.02
N GLY A 71 -6.20 4.43 21.52
CA GLY A 71 -7.46 5.17 21.53
C GLY A 71 -8.07 5.36 20.15
N ARG A 72 -7.78 4.48 19.18
CA ARG A 72 -8.22 4.59 17.79
C ARG A 72 -9.01 3.37 17.34
N SER A 73 -9.91 3.56 16.37
CA SER A 73 -10.42 2.47 15.54
C SER A 73 -9.44 2.15 14.42
N VAL A 74 -9.53 0.96 13.82
CA VAL A 74 -8.69 0.56 12.66
C VAL A 74 -8.86 1.55 11.51
N THR A 75 -10.10 1.92 11.16
CA THR A 75 -10.38 2.93 10.14
C THR A 75 -9.83 4.30 10.51
N GLY A 76 -9.94 4.71 11.77
CA GLY A 76 -9.38 5.98 12.24
C GLY A 76 -7.85 6.02 12.16
N ALA A 77 -7.19 4.90 12.45
CA ALA A 77 -5.75 4.74 12.30
C ALA A 77 -5.34 4.73 10.81
N TRP A 78 -6.11 4.04 9.95
CA TRP A 78 -5.91 4.01 8.50
C TRP A 78 -6.01 5.39 7.85
N ASN A 79 -7.07 6.15 8.18
CA ASN A 79 -7.24 7.53 7.71
C ASN A 79 -6.12 8.44 8.21
N ALA A 80 -5.65 8.26 9.44
CA ALA A 80 -4.55 9.04 9.99
C ALA A 80 -3.22 8.73 9.30
N ALA A 81 -2.94 7.45 9.05
CA ALA A 81 -1.77 7.00 8.33
C ALA A 81 -1.74 7.56 6.90
N ALA A 82 -2.87 7.55 6.19
CA ALA A 82 -2.98 8.14 4.85
C ALA A 82 -2.72 9.65 4.83
N ARG A 83 -3.16 10.41 5.85
CA ARG A 83 -2.79 11.82 5.98
C ARG A 83 -1.29 12.01 6.23
N GLY A 84 -0.68 11.15 7.05
CA GLY A 84 0.76 11.14 7.28
C GLY A 84 1.54 10.99 5.97
N VAL A 85 1.14 10.04 5.13
CA VAL A 85 1.73 9.82 3.82
C VAL A 85 1.69 11.06 2.93
N ILE A 86 0.53 11.73 2.84
CA ILE A 86 0.41 12.97 2.06
C ILE A 86 1.33 14.05 2.63
N ASN A 87 1.33 14.24 3.95
CA ASN A 87 2.15 15.27 4.59
C ASN A 87 3.65 15.05 4.37
N GLU A 88 4.11 13.80 4.35
CA GLU A 88 5.51 13.45 4.10
C GLU A 88 5.91 13.65 2.63
N ALA A 89 4.97 13.47 1.70
CA ALA A 89 5.19 13.62 0.27
C ALA A 89 5.02 15.06 -0.24
N VAL A 90 4.49 15.97 0.58
CA VAL A 90 4.30 17.37 0.18
C VAL A 90 5.61 18.15 0.31
N SER A 91 6.00 18.77 -0.80
CA SER A 91 7.13 19.69 -0.94
C SER A 91 6.62 20.95 -1.64
N ASP A 92 6.88 22.13 -1.06
CA ASP A 92 6.37 23.43 -1.56
C ASP A 92 4.85 23.45 -1.86
N GLY A 93 4.07 22.76 -1.03
CA GLY A 93 2.61 22.71 -1.13
C GLY A 93 2.07 21.76 -2.22
N GLN A 94 2.93 21.02 -2.91
CA GLN A 94 2.54 20.02 -3.91
C GLN A 94 3.07 18.64 -3.52
N VAL A 95 2.36 17.58 -3.92
CA VAL A 95 2.86 16.21 -3.74
C VAL A 95 3.96 15.94 -4.75
N GLU A 96 5.15 15.61 -4.26
CA GLU A 96 6.32 15.27 -5.07
C GLU A 96 6.51 13.76 -5.13
N LEU A 97 6.63 13.22 -6.34
CA LEU A 97 6.80 11.79 -6.59
C LEU A 97 8.06 11.57 -7.41
N TRP A 98 9.03 10.89 -6.80
CA TRP A 98 10.28 10.54 -7.48
C TRP A 98 10.09 9.29 -8.32
N VAL A 99 10.55 9.35 -9.57
CA VAL A 99 10.38 8.27 -10.54
C VAL A 99 11.66 8.01 -11.31
N ARG A 100 11.79 6.78 -11.80
CA ARG A 100 12.76 6.42 -12.85
C ARG A 100 12.08 5.60 -13.93
N ASP A 101 12.71 5.52 -15.10
CA ASP A 101 12.22 4.69 -16.19
C ASP A 101 12.15 3.21 -15.77
N ALA A 102 11.05 2.52 -16.11
CA ALA A 102 10.86 1.11 -15.77
C ALA A 102 11.85 0.17 -16.49
N THR A 103 12.42 0.61 -17.61
CA THR A 103 13.48 -0.12 -18.33
C THR A 103 14.73 -0.33 -17.46
N ALA A 104 14.97 0.53 -16.46
CA ALA A 104 16.04 0.34 -15.49
C ALA A 104 15.87 -0.92 -14.63
N ALA A 105 14.64 -1.42 -14.47
CA ALA A 105 14.33 -2.63 -13.70
C ALA A 105 14.01 -3.85 -14.58
N PHE A 106 13.51 -3.63 -15.81
CA PHE A 106 12.98 -4.68 -16.68
C PHE A 106 13.69 -4.83 -18.03
N GLY A 107 14.62 -3.93 -18.38
CA GLY A 107 15.21 -3.85 -19.71
C GLY A 107 14.31 -3.16 -20.74
N ALA A 108 14.78 -3.05 -21.98
CA ALA A 108 14.14 -2.26 -23.03
C ALA A 108 12.79 -2.83 -23.55
N ASP A 109 12.53 -4.12 -23.32
CA ASP A 109 11.35 -4.82 -23.88
C ASP A 109 10.06 -4.62 -23.05
N VAL A 110 10.09 -3.76 -22.03
CA VAL A 110 8.92 -3.48 -21.20
C VAL A 110 8.08 -2.37 -21.83
N PRO A 111 6.74 -2.39 -21.69
CA PRO A 111 5.92 -1.26 -22.09
C PRO A 111 6.35 0.04 -21.40
N ARG A 112 6.01 1.18 -22.01
CA ARG A 112 6.30 2.50 -21.45
C ARG A 112 5.75 2.60 -20.02
N GLY A 113 6.64 2.86 -19.06
CA GLY A 113 6.26 2.97 -17.67
C GLY A 113 7.35 3.54 -16.78
N LEU A 114 6.97 3.80 -15.55
CA LEU A 114 7.80 4.42 -14.52
C LEU A 114 7.81 3.54 -13.28
N GLN A 115 8.96 3.48 -12.61
CA GLN A 115 9.06 2.97 -11.26
C GLN A 115 9.03 4.13 -10.27
N LEU A 116 8.15 4.02 -9.28
CA LEU A 116 8.13 4.95 -8.16
C LEU A 116 9.33 4.65 -7.23
N ARG A 117 10.05 5.70 -6.84
CA ARG A 117 11.22 5.65 -5.97
C ARG A 117 10.95 6.49 -4.73
N ASP A 118 11.24 5.94 -3.58
CA ASP A 118 11.15 6.66 -2.32
C ASP A 118 12.08 5.98 -1.31
N ASP A 119 12.90 6.77 -0.63
CA ASP A 119 13.84 6.29 0.38
C ASP A 119 13.24 6.32 1.80
N ARG A 120 12.14 7.04 1.98
CA ARG A 120 11.44 7.24 3.26
C ARG A 120 10.22 6.35 3.39
N MET A 121 9.57 6.04 2.28
CA MET A 121 8.33 5.27 2.24
C MET A 121 8.42 4.06 1.32
N ILE A 122 7.63 3.03 1.62
CA ILE A 122 7.44 1.90 0.71
C ILE A 122 6.51 2.36 -0.43
N PRO A 123 6.92 2.31 -1.72
CA PRO A 123 6.12 2.80 -2.84
C PRO A 123 4.67 2.30 -2.92
N THR A 124 4.42 1.02 -2.59
CA THR A 124 3.05 0.45 -2.59
C THR A 124 2.13 1.04 -1.52
N THR A 125 2.64 1.81 -0.55
CA THR A 125 1.83 2.52 0.43
C THR A 125 0.80 3.44 -0.24
N TRP A 126 1.11 4.00 -1.42
CA TRP A 126 0.16 4.81 -2.19
C TRP A 126 -1.11 4.04 -2.63
N LEU A 127 -1.06 2.71 -2.72
CA LEU A 127 -2.19 1.87 -3.11
C LEU A 127 -3.11 1.50 -1.94
N THR A 128 -2.73 1.85 -0.71
CA THR A 128 -3.37 1.33 0.51
C THR A 128 -4.59 2.11 0.95
N HIS A 129 -4.90 3.25 0.35
CA HIS A 129 -6.01 4.10 0.74
C HIS A 129 -6.59 4.86 -0.47
N PRO A 130 -7.92 4.99 -0.61
CA PRO A 130 -8.57 5.67 -1.74
C PRO A 130 -7.98 7.03 -2.08
N LYS A 131 -7.86 7.89 -1.07
CA LYS A 131 -7.28 9.22 -1.23
C LYS A 131 -5.84 9.22 -1.73
N LEU A 132 -5.02 8.26 -1.31
CA LEU A 132 -3.64 8.13 -1.77
C LEU A 132 -3.60 7.65 -3.21
N PHE A 133 -4.38 6.61 -3.51
CA PHE A 133 -4.34 6.01 -4.83
C PHE A 133 -4.93 6.97 -5.88
N THR A 134 -5.96 7.74 -5.55
CA THR A 134 -6.49 8.80 -6.42
C THR A 134 -5.43 9.87 -6.73
N VAL A 135 -4.62 10.29 -5.74
CA VAL A 135 -3.52 11.26 -5.97
C VAL A 135 -2.49 10.66 -6.93
N LEU A 136 -2.06 9.43 -6.67
CA LEU A 136 -1.10 8.71 -7.49
C LEU A 136 -1.60 8.53 -8.94
N ASP A 137 -2.85 8.07 -9.09
CA ASP A 137 -3.46 7.77 -10.38
C ASP A 137 -3.71 9.02 -11.22
N SER A 138 -4.15 10.10 -10.58
CA SER A 138 -4.29 11.41 -11.24
C SER A 138 -2.94 11.93 -11.73
N HIS A 139 -1.89 11.82 -10.89
CA HIS A 139 -0.54 12.24 -11.26
C HIS A 139 -0.03 11.48 -12.48
N PHE A 140 -0.06 10.15 -12.45
CA PHE A 140 0.43 9.36 -13.58
C PHE A 140 -0.45 9.47 -14.83
N THR A 141 -1.74 9.74 -14.68
CA THR A 141 -2.60 10.04 -15.82
C THR A 141 -2.13 11.31 -16.53
N GLN A 142 -1.72 12.34 -15.79
CA GLN A 142 -1.21 13.59 -16.35
C GLN A 142 0.20 13.44 -16.95
N VAL A 143 1.09 12.72 -16.26
CA VAL A 143 2.49 12.53 -16.67
C VAL A 143 2.60 11.57 -17.86
N LEU A 144 1.96 10.40 -17.78
CA LEU A 144 2.05 9.40 -18.85
C LEU A 144 1.09 9.70 -19.99
N ARG A 145 -0.07 10.32 -19.74
CA ARG A 145 -1.15 10.50 -20.74
C ARG A 145 -1.47 9.16 -21.43
N PRO A 146 -1.94 8.16 -20.67
CA PRO A 146 -1.98 6.79 -21.12
C PRO A 146 -2.93 6.60 -22.30
N ARG A 147 -2.51 5.80 -23.27
CA ARG A 147 -3.33 5.36 -24.41
C ARG A 147 -4.18 4.14 -24.08
N PHE A 148 -3.68 3.26 -23.21
CA PHE A 148 -4.31 1.97 -22.88
C PHE A 148 -4.88 1.93 -21.45
N GLY A 149 -4.72 3.01 -20.70
CA GLY A 149 -4.99 3.06 -19.26
C GLY A 149 -3.74 2.75 -18.43
N LEU A 150 -3.79 3.09 -17.14
CA LEU A 150 -2.71 2.82 -16.20
C LEU A 150 -2.82 1.41 -15.62
N THR A 151 -1.72 0.67 -15.72
CA THR A 151 -1.53 -0.62 -15.05
C THR A 151 -0.46 -0.50 -13.98
N TYR A 152 -0.78 -0.94 -12.77
CA TYR A 152 0.12 -0.94 -11.62
C TYR A 152 0.70 -2.32 -11.40
N LEU A 153 1.98 -2.40 -11.08
CA LEU A 153 2.67 -3.66 -10.88
C LEU A 153 3.58 -3.60 -9.66
N THR A 154 3.57 -4.67 -8.86
CA THR A 154 4.57 -4.93 -7.81
C THR A 154 5.01 -6.38 -7.86
N ARG A 155 6.31 -6.66 -7.64
CA ARG A 155 6.81 -8.05 -7.56
C ARG A 155 6.85 -8.57 -6.11
N ASP A 156 6.90 -7.67 -5.14
CA ASP A 156 7.20 -8.00 -3.74
C ASP A 156 6.33 -7.25 -2.71
N TYR A 157 5.29 -6.54 -3.17
CA TYR A 157 4.45 -5.66 -2.34
C TYR A 157 5.19 -4.47 -1.74
N ARG A 158 6.40 -4.16 -2.18
CA ARG A 158 7.18 -3.00 -1.72
C ARG A 158 7.42 -2.01 -2.84
N GLU A 159 7.98 -2.47 -3.95
CA GLU A 159 8.20 -1.61 -5.11
C GLU A 159 6.89 -1.39 -5.88
N LEU A 160 6.79 -0.28 -6.61
CA LEU A 160 5.64 0.04 -7.43
C LEU A 160 6.07 0.54 -8.79
N PHE A 161 5.49 -0.06 -9.82
CA PHE A 161 5.60 0.37 -11.20
C PHE A 161 4.24 0.78 -11.73
N VAL A 162 4.24 1.72 -12.67
CA VAL A 162 3.06 2.21 -13.36
C VAL A 162 3.36 2.21 -14.86
N PHE A 163 2.49 1.59 -15.65
CA PHE A 163 2.66 1.42 -17.09
C PHE A 163 1.46 1.96 -17.86
N ASP A 164 1.72 2.50 -19.05
CA ASP A 164 0.70 2.72 -20.08
C ASP A 164 0.58 1.47 -20.94
N ALA A 165 -0.15 0.47 -20.45
CA ALA A 165 -0.32 -0.83 -21.10
C ALA A 165 -1.53 -1.57 -20.52
N LEU A 166 -2.03 -2.53 -21.28
CA LEU A 166 -3.07 -3.45 -20.80
C LEU A 166 -2.48 -4.46 -19.79
N PRO A 167 -3.25 -4.89 -18.77
CA PRO A 167 -2.79 -5.89 -17.80
C PRO A 167 -2.29 -7.19 -18.44
N SER A 168 -2.90 -7.61 -19.56
CA SER A 168 -2.54 -8.81 -20.32
C SER A 168 -1.11 -8.79 -20.88
N SER A 169 -0.49 -7.60 -21.00
CA SER A 169 0.91 -7.45 -21.41
C SER A 169 1.90 -8.01 -20.39
N PHE A 170 1.48 -8.19 -19.13
CA PHE A 170 2.36 -8.61 -18.02
C PHE A 170 2.16 -10.06 -17.57
N ALA A 171 0.98 -10.65 -17.84
CA ALA A 171 0.59 -11.97 -17.34
C ALA A 171 1.57 -13.11 -17.70
N ARG A 172 2.23 -13.03 -18.86
CA ARG A 172 3.23 -14.03 -19.30
C ARG A 172 4.67 -13.73 -18.87
N ARG A 173 4.97 -12.48 -18.51
CA ARG A 173 6.35 -12.01 -18.28
C ARG A 173 6.76 -12.12 -16.82
N PHE A 174 5.81 -11.98 -15.89
CA PHE A 174 6.09 -11.91 -14.45
C PHE A 174 5.10 -12.77 -13.64
N ALA A 175 5.35 -14.08 -13.59
CA ALA A 175 4.45 -15.05 -12.94
C ALA A 175 4.19 -14.76 -11.45
N SER A 176 5.12 -14.11 -10.75
CA SER A 176 4.96 -13.74 -9.34
C SER A 176 4.46 -12.31 -9.12
N ALA A 177 4.33 -11.50 -10.17
CA ALA A 177 3.93 -10.10 -10.00
C ALA A 177 2.44 -9.97 -9.72
N CYS A 178 2.11 -9.00 -8.88
CA CYS A 178 0.74 -8.54 -8.67
C CYS A 178 0.48 -7.41 -9.65
N VAL A 179 -0.39 -7.67 -10.63
CA VAL A 179 -0.85 -6.67 -11.61
C VAL A 179 -2.19 -6.14 -11.13
N MET A 180 -2.33 -4.81 -11.12
CA MET A 180 -3.49 -4.14 -10.56
C MET A 180 -3.94 -2.98 -11.46
N ARG A 181 -5.23 -2.65 -11.38
CA ARG A 181 -5.77 -1.41 -11.92
C ARG A 181 -6.40 -0.55 -10.84
N TYR A 182 -6.54 0.73 -11.14
CA TYR A 182 -7.33 1.66 -10.33
C TYR A 182 -8.83 1.37 -10.49
N SER A 183 -9.54 1.25 -9.36
CA SER A 183 -11.00 1.16 -9.32
C SER A 183 -11.55 1.95 -8.15
N VAL A 184 -12.06 3.16 -8.42
CA VAL A 184 -12.70 4.03 -7.41
C VAL A 184 -11.83 4.26 -6.17
N GLY A 185 -10.51 4.38 -6.35
CA GLY A 185 -9.54 4.54 -5.26
C GLY A 185 -8.94 3.25 -4.71
N PHE A 186 -9.39 2.08 -5.16
CA PHE A 186 -8.89 0.80 -4.66
C PHE A 186 -8.11 0.01 -5.72
N PRO A 187 -7.05 -0.72 -5.32
CA PRO A 187 -6.31 -1.61 -6.21
C PRO A 187 -7.09 -2.89 -6.46
N LEU A 188 -7.54 -3.08 -7.69
CA LEU A 188 -8.15 -4.34 -8.12
C LEU A 188 -7.09 -5.20 -8.81
N VAL A 189 -6.88 -6.41 -8.30
CA VAL A 189 -5.97 -7.38 -8.90
C VAL A 189 -6.57 -7.88 -10.20
N GLU A 190 -5.78 -7.82 -11.27
CA GLU A 190 -6.15 -8.35 -12.56
C GLU A 190 -5.85 -9.84 -12.57
N ARG A 191 -6.90 -10.64 -12.71
CA ARG A 191 -6.75 -12.08 -12.86
C ARG A 191 -6.05 -12.32 -14.18
N SER A 192 -4.94 -13.05 -14.11
CA SER A 192 -4.38 -13.68 -15.30
C SER A 192 -5.34 -14.82 -15.67
N ASP A 193 -6.47 -14.49 -16.29
CA ASP A 193 -7.33 -15.51 -16.88
C ASP A 193 -6.50 -16.19 -17.96
N HIS A 194 -6.00 -17.38 -17.64
CA HIS A 194 -5.71 -18.35 -18.68
C HIS A 194 -7.06 -18.58 -19.37
N PRO A 195 -7.21 -18.39 -20.69
CA PRO A 195 -8.34 -19.02 -21.35
C PRO A 195 -8.21 -20.51 -21.02
N ALA A 196 -9.22 -21.06 -20.34
CA ALA A 196 -9.35 -22.50 -20.21
C ALA A 196 -9.19 -23.05 -21.63
N ALA A 197 -8.17 -23.88 -21.84
CA ALA A 197 -8.05 -24.63 -23.07
C ALA A 197 -9.39 -25.36 -23.28
N CYS A 198 -9.93 -25.20 -24.48
CA CYS A 198 -11.24 -25.67 -24.93
C CYS A 198 -11.59 -27.09 -24.49
#